data_AF-C1EFT8-F1
#
_entry.id   AF-C1EFT8-F1
#
_cell.length_a   1.000
_cell.length_b   1.000
_cell.length_c   1.000
_cell.angle_alpha   90.00
_cell.angle_beta   90.00
_cell.angle_gamma   90.00
#
_symmetry.space_group_name_H-M   'P 1'
#
loop_
_entity.id
_entity.type
_entity.pdbx_description
1 polymer ?
#
loop_
_entity_poly.entity_id
_entity_poly.type
_entity_poly.pdbx_seq_one_letter_code
_entity_poly.pdbx_strand_id
1 'polypeptide(L)'
;MGLAQAKVVTMDDKTTMEITLKPGFDWVKEVSPKLPGCPEWCPANHFGYLQSGTMKINYKDGSTETVNAGSSYNIPPGHLPEVIGDVPCVMVEFSQSTAAVVKEMKD
;
A
#
# COMPACT_ATOMS: atom_id res chain seq x y z
N MET A 1 13.23 -16.33 -2.35
CA MET A 1 11.77 -16.05 -2.22
C MET A 1 11.66 -14.70 -1.52
N GLY A 2 11.05 -13.69 -2.13
CA GLY A 2 10.86 -12.38 -1.49
C GLY A 2 9.69 -12.39 -0.49
N LEU A 3 9.68 -11.47 0.47
CA LEU A 3 8.57 -11.29 1.41
C LEU A 3 7.48 -10.38 0.87
N ALA A 4 7.71 -9.75 -0.29
CA ALA A 4 6.72 -9.03 -1.07
C ALA A 4 6.36 -9.76 -2.38
N GLN A 5 5.07 -9.76 -2.70
CA GLN A 5 4.53 -10.14 -4.01
C GLN A 5 3.51 -9.09 -4.46
N ALA A 6 3.50 -8.76 -5.76
CA ALA A 6 2.48 -7.91 -6.36
C ALA A 6 1.86 -8.62 -7.57
N LYS A 7 0.54 -8.54 -7.70
CA LYS A 7 -0.21 -8.88 -8.91
C LYS A 7 -0.83 -7.60 -9.45
N VAL A 8 -0.52 -7.24 -10.69
CA VAL A 8 -1.01 -6.03 -11.33
C VAL A 8 -1.91 -6.43 -12.49
N VAL A 9 -3.08 -5.80 -12.57
CA VAL A 9 -4.02 -5.96 -13.68
C VAL A 9 -4.35 -4.58 -14.22
N THR A 10 -4.19 -4.42 -15.53
CA THR A 10 -4.58 -3.20 -16.26
C THR A 10 -5.70 -3.55 -17.23
N MET A 11 -6.78 -2.77 -17.18
CA MET A 11 -7.95 -2.84 -18.06
C MET A 11 -8.24 -1.43 -18.54
N ASP A 12 -8.08 -1.19 -19.84
CA ASP A 12 -8.15 0.15 -20.44
C ASP A 12 -7.22 1.16 -19.74
N ASP A 13 -7.77 2.24 -19.19
CA ASP A 13 -7.06 3.30 -18.45
C ASP A 13 -6.97 3.02 -16.93
N LYS A 14 -7.43 1.85 -16.48
CA LYS A 14 -7.52 1.50 -15.06
C LYS A 14 -6.52 0.43 -14.69
N THR A 15 -5.86 0.61 -13.55
CA THR A 15 -4.94 -0.37 -12.97
C THR A 15 -5.35 -0.69 -11.55
N THR A 16 -5.35 -1.98 -11.23
CA THR A 16 -5.47 -2.50 -9.87
C THR A 16 -4.23 -3.28 -9.49
N MET A 17 -3.86 -3.24 -8.22
CA MET A 17 -2.72 -3.99 -7.70
C MET A 17 -3.09 -4.70 -6.40
N GLU A 18 -2.87 -6.01 -6.35
CA GLU A 18 -2.89 -6.79 -5.10
C GLU A 18 -1.45 -6.95 -4.61
N ILE A 19 -1.12 -6.39 -3.44
CA ILE A 19 0.19 -6.54 -2.80
C ILE A 19 0.05 -7.46 -1.59
N THR A 20 0.92 -8.45 -1.49
CA THR A 20 1.09 -9.26 -0.28
C THR A 20 2.44 -8.96 0.35
N LEU A 21 2.43 -8.51 1.61
CA LEU A 21 3.63 -8.32 2.44
C LEU A 21 3.59 -9.33 3.60
N LYS A 22 4.66 -10.10 3.77
CA LYS A 22 4.79 -11.07 4.86
C LYS A 22 5.49 -10.44 6.07
N PRO A 23 5.27 -10.99 7.30
CA PRO A 23 6.03 -10.58 8.48
C PRO A 23 7.55 -10.59 8.22
N GLY A 24 8.23 -9.54 8.71
CA GLY A 24 9.66 -9.34 8.50
C GLY A 24 10.03 -8.69 7.16
N PHE A 25 9.06 -8.33 6.32
CA PHE A 25 9.31 -7.57 5.10
C PHE A 25 10.05 -6.25 5.42
N ASP A 26 11.09 -5.97 4.65
CA ASP A 26 11.87 -4.74 4.73
C ASP A 26 11.88 -4.06 3.35
N TRP A 27 11.12 -2.97 3.24
CA TRP A 27 10.97 -2.24 1.98
C TRP A 27 12.31 -1.68 1.47
N VAL A 28 13.18 -1.21 2.37
CA VAL A 28 14.49 -0.64 2.00
C VAL A 28 15.41 -1.71 1.43
N LYS A 29 15.34 -2.94 1.95
CA LYS A 29 16.15 -4.05 1.40
C LYS A 29 15.56 -4.67 0.14
N GLU A 30 14.23 -4.79 0.06
CA GLU A 30 13.59 -5.58 -0.99
C GLU A 30 13.06 -4.79 -2.17
N VAL A 31 12.67 -3.52 -1.97
CA VAL A 31 11.99 -2.70 -2.99
C VAL A 31 12.85 -1.51 -3.41
N SER A 32 13.43 -0.77 -2.46
CA SER A 32 14.26 0.40 -2.78
C SER A 32 15.32 0.15 -3.87
N PRO A 33 16.11 -0.95 -3.84
CA PRO A 33 17.15 -1.19 -4.85
C PRO A 33 16.61 -1.46 -6.26
N LYS A 34 15.30 -1.68 -6.39
CA LYS A 34 14.62 -1.89 -7.68
C LYS A 34 14.06 -0.58 -8.26
N LEU A 35 14.11 0.52 -7.51
CA LEU A 35 13.62 1.83 -7.94
C LEU A 35 14.78 2.76 -8.32
N PRO A 36 14.57 3.68 -9.28
CA PRO A 36 15.57 4.69 -9.62
C PRO A 36 16.01 5.51 -8.40
N GLY A 37 17.32 5.63 -8.20
CA GLY A 37 17.91 6.42 -7.11
C GLY A 37 17.90 5.75 -5.74
N CYS A 38 17.46 4.49 -5.62
CA CYS A 38 17.45 3.71 -4.36
C CYS A 38 16.89 4.53 -3.17
N PRO A 39 15.66 5.07 -3.30
CA PRO A 39 15.10 5.96 -2.30
C PRO A 39 14.98 5.29 -0.93
N GLU A 40 15.23 6.02 0.15
CA GLU A 40 15.09 5.49 1.52
C GLU A 40 13.63 5.36 1.98
N TRP A 41 12.71 6.06 1.30
CA TRP A 41 11.27 6.10 1.61
C TRP A 41 10.46 5.82 0.36
N CYS A 42 9.30 5.18 0.52
CA CYS A 42 8.42 4.89 -0.61
C CYS A 42 7.94 6.20 -1.26
N PRO A 43 8.16 6.42 -2.58
CA PRO A 43 7.74 7.63 -3.26
C PRO A 43 6.30 7.54 -3.82
N ALA A 44 5.65 6.38 -3.72
CA ALA A 44 4.32 6.18 -4.28
C ALA A 44 3.23 6.79 -3.40
N ASN A 45 2.10 7.13 -4.02
CA ASN A 45 0.85 7.34 -3.31
C ASN A 45 0.04 6.04 -3.40
N HIS A 46 -0.37 5.51 -2.26
CA HIS A 46 -1.12 4.26 -2.17
C HIS A 46 -2.55 4.54 -1.73
N PHE A 47 -3.51 4.24 -2.59
CA PHE A 47 -4.94 4.33 -2.29
C PHE A 47 -5.59 2.97 -2.47
N GLY A 48 -6.21 2.46 -1.40
CA GLY A 48 -6.70 1.08 -1.41
C GLY A 48 -7.45 0.65 -0.17
N TYR A 49 -7.51 -0.67 -0.02
CA TYR A 49 -8.18 -1.39 1.04
C TYR A 49 -7.28 -2.50 1.58
N LEU A 50 -7.18 -2.58 2.90
CA LEU A 50 -6.44 -3.66 3.56
C LEU A 50 -7.38 -4.85 3.77
N GLN A 51 -7.18 -5.90 2.99
CA GLN A 51 -8.00 -7.11 3.03
C GLN A 51 -7.62 -8.04 4.19
N SER A 52 -6.34 -8.10 4.56
CA SER A 52 -5.83 -9.00 5.60
C SER A 52 -4.69 -8.35 6.38
N GLY A 53 -4.50 -8.79 7.62
CA GLY A 53 -3.39 -8.39 8.50
C GLY A 53 -3.58 -7.03 9.18
N THR A 54 -2.53 -6.61 9.87
CA THR A 54 -2.40 -5.29 10.48
C THR A 54 -1.12 -4.65 9.98
N MET A 55 -1.23 -3.51 9.30
CA MET A 55 -0.11 -2.80 8.73
C MET A 55 0.12 -1.52 9.52
N LYS A 56 1.32 -1.37 10.08
CA LYS A 56 1.79 -0.10 10.59
C LYS A 56 2.50 0.65 9.47
N ILE A 57 2.19 1.93 9.33
CA ILE A 57 2.86 2.82 8.38
C ILE A 57 3.74 3.76 9.19
N ASN A 58 5.03 3.78 8.87
CA ASN A 58 6.00 4.67 9.48
C ASN A 58 6.30 5.81 8.50
N TYR A 59 6.12 7.06 8.92
CA TYR A 59 6.34 8.23 8.09
C TYR A 59 7.70 8.88 8.35
N LYS A 60 8.19 9.64 7.36
CA LYS A 60 9.49 10.33 7.43
C LYS A 60 9.60 11.35 8.57
N ASP A 61 8.49 11.94 9.00
CA ASP A 61 8.45 12.88 10.13
C ASP A 61 8.44 12.19 11.50
N GLY A 62 8.49 10.85 11.53
CA GLY A 62 8.45 10.03 12.73
C GLY A 62 7.05 9.70 13.23
N SER A 63 5.99 10.25 12.61
CA SER A 63 4.63 9.84 12.90
C SER A 63 4.34 8.43 12.37
N THR A 64 3.31 7.80 12.92
CA THR A 64 2.89 6.47 12.51
C THR A 64 1.39 6.36 12.51
N GLU A 65 0.84 5.55 11.61
CA GLU A 65 -0.55 5.10 11.66
C GLU A 65 -0.64 3.59 11.58
N THR A 66 -1.80 3.04 11.93
CA THR A 66 -2.08 1.60 11.81
C THR A 66 -3.35 1.40 11.01
N VAL A 67 -3.24 0.64 9.94
CA VAL A 67 -4.34 0.19 9.10
C VAL A 67 -4.63 -1.27 9.46
N ASN A 68 -5.89 -1.57 9.76
CA ASN A 68 -6.34 -2.92 10.07
C ASN A 68 -7.14 -3.50 8.90
N ALA A 69 -7.16 -4.82 8.80
CA ALA A 69 -8.03 -5.52 7.86
C ALA A 69 -9.47 -5.00 7.98
N GLY A 70 -10.10 -4.69 6.85
CA GLY A 70 -11.43 -4.05 6.84
C GLY A 70 -11.41 -2.56 6.54
N SER A 71 -10.25 -1.91 6.55
CA SER A 71 -10.15 -0.46 6.39
C SER A 71 -9.63 -0.05 5.00
N SER A 72 -10.20 1.04 4.47
CA SER A 72 -9.59 1.79 3.37
C SER A 72 -8.47 2.70 3.87
N TYR A 73 -7.54 3.04 2.99
CA TYR A 73 -6.42 3.93 3.30
C TYR A 73 -6.02 4.79 2.10
N ASN A 74 -5.39 5.93 2.39
CA ASN A 74 -4.71 6.80 1.42
C ASN A 74 -3.38 7.25 2.04
N ILE A 75 -2.29 6.61 1.63
CA ILE A 75 -0.96 6.79 2.21
C ILE A 75 -0.12 7.63 1.25
N PRO A 76 0.27 8.86 1.62
CA PRO A 76 1.06 9.75 0.78
C PRO A 76 2.53 9.30 0.70
N PRO A 77 3.29 9.77 -0.31
CA PRO A 77 4.74 9.51 -0.40
C PRO A 77 5.50 9.88 0.87
N GLY A 78 6.58 9.15 1.15
CA GLY A 78 7.42 9.38 2.34
C GLY A 78 7.08 8.46 3.51
N HIS A 79 6.80 7.19 3.24
CA HIS A 79 6.42 6.18 4.22
C HIS A 79 7.13 4.84 4.02
N LEU A 80 7.05 3.98 5.03
CA LEU A 80 7.50 2.58 5.01
C LEU A 80 6.45 1.68 5.69
N PRO A 81 6.01 0.58 5.03
CA PRO A 81 5.08 -0.36 5.64
C PRO A 81 5.80 -1.35 6.56
N GLU A 82 5.14 -1.73 7.64
CA GLU A 82 5.56 -2.73 8.59
C GLU A 82 4.39 -3.68 8.86
N VAL A 83 4.59 -4.98 8.63
CA VAL A 83 3.60 -6.00 8.94
C VAL A 83 3.66 -6.31 10.42
N ILE A 84 2.56 -6.06 11.13
CA ILE A 84 2.45 -6.33 12.57
C ILE A 84 1.88 -7.73 12.78
N GLY A 85 2.54 -8.51 13.64
CA GLY A 85 2.14 -9.88 13.96
C GLY A 85 2.63 -10.90 12.93
N ASP A 86 1.88 -11.99 12.79
CA ASP A 86 2.22 -13.15 11.98
C ASP A 86 1.33 -13.32 10.72
N VAL A 87 0.28 -12.52 10.60
CA VAL A 87 -0.65 -12.55 9.46
C VAL A 87 -0.13 -11.63 8.35
N PRO A 88 0.06 -12.13 7.11
CA PRO A 88 0.42 -11.29 5.98
C PRO A 88 -0.59 -10.15 5.73
N CYS A 89 -0.05 -8.99 5.41
CA CYS A 89 -0.84 -7.88 4.92
C CYS A 89 -1.16 -8.10 3.43
N VAL A 90 -2.45 -8.10 3.10
CA VAL A 90 -2.92 -8.18 1.71
C VAL A 90 -3.66 -6.88 1.39
N MET A 91 -3.08 -6.10 0.50
CA MET A 91 -3.53 -4.78 0.08
C MET A 91 -4.14 -4.87 -1.31
N VAL A 92 -5.27 -4.21 -1.54
CA VAL A 92 -5.86 -4.05 -2.87
C VAL A 92 -5.94 -2.57 -3.20
N GLU A 93 -5.21 -2.15 -4.23
CA GLU A 93 -5.02 -0.75 -4.60
C GLU A 93 -5.59 -0.43 -5.98
N PHE A 94 -6.02 0.82 -6.15
CA PHE A 94 -6.79 1.26 -7.31
C PHE A 94 -6.24 2.57 -7.88
N SER A 95 -6.08 2.64 -9.20
CA SER A 95 -5.67 3.88 -9.88
C SER A 95 -6.82 4.88 -10.11
N GLN A 96 -8.08 4.44 -9.95
CA GLN A 96 -9.27 5.25 -10.20
C GLN A 96 -9.91 5.72 -8.89
N SER A 97 -10.19 7.02 -8.79
CA SER A 97 -10.98 7.60 -7.71
C SER A 97 -12.47 7.52 -8.00
N THR A 98 -13.26 7.13 -7.00
CA THR A 98 -14.74 7.14 -7.06
C THR A 98 -15.35 8.49 -6.68
N ALA A 99 -14.54 9.48 -6.30
CA ALA A 99 -15.00 10.75 -5.74
C ALA A 99 -15.95 11.53 -6.66
N ALA A 100 -15.73 11.49 -7.99
CA ALA A 100 -16.60 12.16 -8.95
C ALA A 100 -18.02 11.59 -8.94
N VAL A 101 -18.15 10.25 -8.89
CA VAL A 101 -19.45 9.58 -8.81
C VAL A 101 -20.11 9.91 -7.48
N VAL A 102 -19.39 9.77 -6.37
CA VAL A 102 -19.92 10.05 -5.02
C VAL A 102 -20.43 11.48 -4.90
N LYS A 103 -19.73 12.46 -5.50
CA LYS A 103 -20.15 13.87 -5.51
C LYS A 103 -21.50 14.09 -6.20
N GLU A 104 -21.85 13.23 -7.16
CA GLU A 104 -23.10 13.31 -7.91
C GLU A 104 -24.20 12.39 -7.36
N MET A 105 -23.89 11.50 -6.42
CA MET A 105 -24.88 10.66 -5.76
C MET A 105 -25.88 11.56 -5.01
N LYS A 106 -27.16 11.26 -5.21
CA LYS A 106 -28.26 11.80 -4.40
C LYS A 106 -28.71 10.71 -3.45
N ASP A 107 -29.19 11.12 -2.27
CA ASP A 107 -29.72 10.23 -1.25
C ASP A 107 -30.86 9.32 -1.77
#